data_AF-A0A6J4PEE7-F1
#
_entry.id   AF-A0A6J4PEE7-F1
#
_cell.length_a   1.000
_cell.length_b   1.000
_cell.length_c   1.000
_cell.angle_alpha   90.00
_cell.angle_beta   90.00
_cell.angle_gamma   90.00
#
_symmetry.space_group_name_H-M   'P 1'
#
loop_
_entity.id
_entity.type
_entity.pdbx_description
1 polymer ?
#
loop_
_entity_poly.entity_id
_entity_poly.type
_entity_poly.pdbx_seq_one_letter_code
_entity_poly.pdbx_strand_id
1 'polypeptide(L)'
;MPDLPGNALIVFVSDSHIGGDPGCDGSESPEKLEALFRELTALDRPVELMLAGDFFDFLQTGAVPEEENRASLTMSRGEYLGLFAALRGFRSGEGKRVVYLPGNHDAEVWWNPGVQETLREAGVVDEFAYSYLASMEVGRGGRVVYCEHGNQFDPPNTVEDYSDRLDTPLGHHVVMDFTRRVAPYGEVSPQTRPTIAHRMAAATPGRFRESSQIPLASRKVPDVAFSRSHT
;
A
#
# COMPACT_ATOMS: atom_id res chain seq x y z
N MET A 1 -4.16 -18.31 -4.44
CA MET A 1 -5.02 -17.33 -5.13
C MET A 1 -6.41 -17.47 -4.57
N PRO A 2 -6.89 -16.54 -3.72
CA PRO A 2 -8.28 -16.52 -3.28
C PRO A 2 -9.22 -16.39 -4.49
N ASP A 3 -10.35 -17.10 -4.40
CA ASP A 3 -11.48 -16.95 -5.32
C ASP A 3 -12.56 -16.15 -4.62
N LEU A 4 -12.77 -14.92 -5.08
CA LEU A 4 -13.67 -13.97 -4.42
C LEU A 4 -15.08 -14.06 -4.97
N PRO A 5 -16.11 -13.86 -4.13
CA PRO A 5 -17.48 -13.84 -4.60
C PRO A 5 -17.69 -12.70 -5.60
N GLY A 6 -18.56 -12.89 -6.60
CA GLY A 6 -18.79 -11.90 -7.66
C GLY A 6 -19.37 -10.56 -7.17
N ASN A 7 -19.82 -10.48 -5.92
CA ASN A 7 -20.22 -9.25 -5.24
C ASN A 7 -19.15 -8.73 -4.26
N ALA A 8 -17.93 -9.26 -4.22
CA ALA A 8 -16.83 -8.66 -3.47
C ALA A 8 -16.43 -7.30 -4.06
N LEU A 9 -15.94 -6.40 -3.22
CA LEU A 9 -15.26 -5.18 -3.64
C LEU A 9 -13.79 -5.32 -3.25
N ILE A 10 -12.87 -5.16 -4.21
CA ILE A 10 -11.44 -5.02 -3.91
C ILE A 10 -11.11 -3.53 -3.96
N VAL A 11 -10.47 -3.02 -2.92
CA VAL A 11 -10.03 -1.62 -2.82
C VAL A 11 -8.52 -1.59 -2.64
N PHE A 12 -7.83 -0.80 -3.46
CA PHE A 12 -6.40 -0.55 -3.32
C PHE A 12 -6.18 0.87 -2.82
N VAL A 13 -5.38 1.02 -1.78
CA VAL A 13 -4.92 2.29 -1.23
C VAL A 13 -3.40 2.20 -1.13
N SER A 14 -2.67 3.08 -1.81
CA SER A 14 -1.20 3.18 -1.77
C SER A 14 -0.77 4.59 -1.37
N ASP A 15 0.52 4.76 -1.08
CA ASP A 15 1.21 6.06 -0.97
C ASP A 15 0.51 7.03 -0.01
N SER A 16 0.01 6.49 1.11
CA SER A 16 -0.63 7.30 2.15
C SER A 16 0.39 8.06 2.98
N HIS A 17 1.63 7.55 3.04
CA HIS A 17 2.79 8.12 3.73
C HIS A 17 2.43 8.71 5.10
N ILE A 18 1.79 7.88 5.93
CA ILE A 18 1.34 8.25 7.28
C ILE A 18 2.53 8.18 8.24
N GLY A 19 2.71 9.23 9.04
CA GLY A 19 3.83 9.34 9.97
C GLY A 19 5.02 10.09 9.39
N GLY A 20 6.12 10.02 10.13
CA GLY A 20 7.26 10.92 9.99
C GLY A 20 7.57 11.66 11.30
N ASP A 21 8.75 12.27 11.37
CA ASP A 21 9.06 13.24 12.42
C ASP A 21 8.20 14.52 12.22
N PRO A 22 7.93 15.31 13.27
CA PRO A 22 7.18 16.56 13.12
C PRO A 22 7.73 17.45 12.00
N GLY A 23 6.87 17.80 11.03
CA GLY A 23 7.24 18.60 9.86
C GLY A 23 7.81 17.80 8.68
N CYS A 24 7.90 16.47 8.80
CA CYS A 24 8.30 15.55 7.74
C CYS A 24 7.11 14.71 7.20
N ASP A 25 5.92 14.84 7.77
CA ASP A 25 4.78 14.03 7.36
C ASP A 25 4.36 14.34 5.92
N GLY A 26 4.35 13.31 5.07
CA GLY A 26 3.92 13.39 3.67
C GLY A 26 2.40 13.30 3.48
N SER A 27 1.66 12.81 4.50
CA SER A 27 0.22 12.57 4.39
C SER A 27 -0.58 13.87 4.27
N GLU A 28 -1.18 14.11 3.10
CA GLU A 28 -1.90 15.35 2.84
C GLU A 28 -3.28 15.45 3.51
N SER A 29 -3.93 14.32 3.87
CA SER A 29 -5.23 14.34 4.53
C SER A 29 -5.63 13.00 5.16
N PRO A 30 -5.25 12.77 6.44
CA PRO A 30 -5.68 11.62 7.22
C PRO A 30 -7.22 11.50 7.33
N GLU A 31 -7.93 12.63 7.33
CA GLU A 31 -9.38 12.68 7.48
C GLU A 31 -10.11 12.13 6.25
N LYS A 32 -9.55 12.31 5.04
CA LYS A 32 -10.11 11.71 3.82
C LYS A 32 -9.96 10.20 3.83
N LEU A 33 -8.81 9.70 4.27
CA LEU A 33 -8.57 8.27 4.36
C LEU A 33 -9.44 7.64 5.47
N GLU A 34 -9.63 8.35 6.58
CA GLU A 34 -10.58 7.97 7.61
C GLU A 34 -12.01 7.90 7.06
N ALA A 35 -12.45 8.91 6.30
CA ALA A 35 -13.77 8.93 5.67
C ALA A 35 -13.95 7.74 4.72
N LEU A 36 -12.93 7.41 3.91
CA LEU A 36 -12.95 6.23 3.05
C LEU A 36 -13.18 4.95 3.87
N PHE A 37 -12.42 4.73 4.95
CA PHE A 37 -12.60 3.52 5.77
C PHE A 37 -13.99 3.44 6.41
N ARG A 38 -14.57 4.57 6.83
CA ARG A 38 -15.96 4.63 7.31
C ARG A 38 -16.96 4.29 6.22
N GLU A 39 -16.78 4.78 5.00
CA GLU A 39 -17.63 4.44 3.85
C GLU A 39 -17.55 2.93 3.53
N LEU A 40 -16.34 2.35 3.50
CA LEU A 40 -16.15 0.92 3.25
C LEU A 40 -16.75 0.04 4.35
N THR A 41 -16.72 0.52 5.60
CA THR A 41 -17.35 -0.15 6.75
C THR A 41 -18.86 -0.23 6.58
N ALA A 42 -19.49 0.83 6.06
CA ALA A 42 -20.94 0.91 5.88
C ALA A 42 -21.48 0.02 4.74
N LEU A 43 -20.60 -0.54 3.89
CA LEU A 43 -21.02 -1.40 2.78
C LEU A 43 -21.46 -2.78 3.29
N ASP A 44 -22.69 -3.18 2.98
CA ASP A 44 -23.19 -4.53 3.24
C ASP A 44 -22.80 -5.53 2.13
N ARG A 45 -21.48 -5.74 2.00
CA ARG A 45 -20.88 -6.71 1.07
C ARG A 45 -19.44 -7.04 1.49
N PRO A 46 -18.87 -8.16 1.02
CA PRO A 46 -17.46 -8.46 1.24
C PRO A 46 -16.57 -7.37 0.65
N VAL A 47 -15.58 -6.93 1.42
CA VAL A 47 -14.56 -5.96 0.99
C VAL A 47 -13.19 -6.47 1.37
N GLU A 48 -12.31 -6.60 0.37
CA GLU A 48 -10.87 -6.77 0.60
C GLU A 48 -10.19 -5.42 0.38
N LEU A 49 -9.58 -4.87 1.44
CA LEU A 49 -8.82 -3.63 1.41
C LEU A 49 -7.33 -3.95 1.39
N MET A 50 -6.65 -3.43 0.37
CA MET A 50 -5.24 -3.66 0.11
C MET A 50 -4.52 -2.35 0.40
N LEU A 51 -3.71 -2.34 1.45
CA LEU A 51 -2.72 -1.30 1.71
C LEU A 51 -1.53 -1.60 0.82
N ALA A 52 -1.54 -1.05 -0.39
CA ALA A 52 -0.71 -1.42 -1.53
C ALA A 52 0.64 -0.67 -1.53
N GLY A 53 1.36 -0.77 -0.42
CA GLY A 53 2.66 -0.14 -0.21
C GLY A 53 2.59 1.32 0.21
N ASP A 54 3.65 1.73 0.91
CA ASP A 54 3.86 3.10 1.40
C ASP A 54 2.65 3.67 2.15
N PHE A 55 2.02 2.81 2.96
CA PHE A 55 0.94 3.25 3.85
C PHE A 55 1.50 4.04 5.03
N PHE A 56 2.60 3.56 5.61
CA PHE A 56 3.41 4.32 6.56
C PHE A 56 4.60 4.97 5.87
N ASP A 57 5.10 6.07 6.42
CA ASP A 57 6.39 6.66 6.03
C ASP A 57 7.43 6.46 7.14
N PHE A 58 7.95 5.23 7.23
CA PHE A 58 8.93 4.87 8.25
C PHE A 58 10.30 5.49 8.01
N LEU A 59 10.65 5.80 6.76
CA LEU A 59 11.90 6.48 6.41
C LEU A 59 11.92 7.93 6.93
N GLN A 60 10.76 8.58 7.03
CA GLN A 60 10.70 9.91 7.64
C GLN A 60 10.64 9.89 9.16
N THR A 61 10.59 8.71 9.79
CA THR A 61 10.56 8.54 11.24
C THR A 61 11.96 8.26 11.80
N GLY A 62 12.40 9.14 12.68
CA GLY A 62 13.74 9.15 13.23
C GLY A 62 13.98 8.23 14.41
N ALA A 63 14.16 8.86 15.56
CA ALA A 63 14.40 8.18 16.82
C ALA A 63 13.10 7.53 17.29
N VAL A 64 13.17 6.25 17.61
CA VAL A 64 12.07 5.49 18.18
C VAL A 64 12.45 5.10 19.61
N PRO A 65 11.58 5.33 20.61
CA PRO A 65 11.82 4.85 21.97
C PRO A 65 12.05 3.33 22.01
N GLU A 66 12.86 2.84 22.96
CA GLU A 66 13.25 1.42 23.03
C GLU A 66 12.06 0.45 23.15
N GLU A 67 10.98 0.89 23.81
CA GLU A 67 9.76 0.11 24.04
C GLU A 67 8.71 0.28 22.92
N GLU A 68 9.03 1.00 21.86
CA GLU A 68 8.13 1.30 20.74
C GLU A 68 8.74 0.87 19.40
N ASN A 69 7.91 0.79 18.37
CA ASN A 69 8.34 0.73 16.98
C ASN A 69 7.70 1.87 16.18
N ARG A 70 8.12 2.05 14.93
CA ARG A 70 7.60 3.15 14.08
C ARG A 70 6.09 3.07 13.85
N ALA A 71 5.51 1.86 13.83
CA ALA A 71 4.06 1.69 13.73
C ALA A 71 3.35 2.15 15.00
N SER A 72 3.77 1.68 16.19
CA SER A 72 3.14 2.09 17.46
C SER A 72 3.28 3.60 17.70
N LEU A 73 4.47 4.14 17.42
CA LEU A 73 4.75 5.57 17.52
C LEU A 73 3.81 6.37 16.61
N THR A 74 3.66 5.96 15.34
CA THR A 74 2.77 6.65 14.41
C THR A 74 1.30 6.52 14.80
N MET A 75 0.84 5.32 15.15
CA MET A 75 -0.57 5.07 15.50
C MET A 75 -1.03 5.78 16.77
N SER A 76 -0.10 6.14 17.66
CA SER A 76 -0.41 6.84 18.92
C SER A 76 -0.56 8.37 18.76
N ARG A 77 -0.17 8.93 17.61
CA ARG A 77 -0.28 10.37 17.33
C ARG A 77 -1.74 10.80 17.23
N GLY A 78 -2.07 11.93 17.85
CA GLY A 78 -3.45 12.43 18.02
C GLY A 78 -4.21 12.59 16.70
N GLU A 79 -3.53 13.10 15.69
CA GLU A 79 -4.03 13.32 14.32
C GLU A 79 -4.38 12.04 13.56
N TYR A 80 -3.82 10.88 13.95
CA TYR A 80 -4.11 9.60 13.30
C TYR A 80 -5.05 8.70 14.11
N LEU A 81 -5.44 9.09 15.33
CA LEU A 81 -6.30 8.27 16.19
C LEU A 81 -7.64 7.93 15.51
N GLY A 82 -8.27 8.92 14.85
CA GLY A 82 -9.53 8.74 14.12
C GLY A 82 -9.38 7.78 12.93
N LEU A 83 -8.31 7.96 12.16
CA LEU A 83 -7.96 7.10 11.03
C LEU A 83 -7.79 5.63 11.44
N PHE A 84 -6.96 5.35 12.44
CA PHE A 84 -6.73 3.97 12.89
C PHE A 84 -7.96 3.38 13.60
N ALA A 85 -8.79 4.22 14.26
CA ALA A 85 -10.07 3.76 14.78
C ALA A 85 -11.04 3.35 13.66
N ALA A 86 -11.10 4.11 12.55
CA ALA A 86 -11.91 3.76 11.40
C ALA A 86 -11.41 2.49 10.70
N LEU A 87 -10.09 2.31 10.57
CA LEU A 87 -9.51 1.08 9.99
C LEU A 87 -9.80 -0.15 10.86
N ARG A 88 -9.67 -0.05 12.18
CA ARG A 88 -10.11 -1.11 13.13
C ARG A 88 -11.60 -1.42 12.98
N GLY A 89 -12.42 -0.37 12.89
CA GLY A 89 -13.87 -0.48 12.68
C GLY A 89 -14.19 -1.27 11.41
N PHE A 90 -13.55 -0.90 10.30
CA PHE A 90 -13.64 -1.63 9.03
C PHE A 90 -13.25 -3.09 9.19
N ARG A 91 -12.04 -3.37 9.69
CA ARG A 91 -11.51 -4.75 9.79
C ARG A 91 -12.36 -5.64 10.69
N SER A 92 -13.01 -5.08 11.71
CA SER A 92 -13.90 -5.83 12.61
C SER A 92 -15.22 -6.27 11.99
N GLY A 93 -15.58 -5.74 10.81
CA GLY A 93 -16.83 -6.07 10.14
C GLY A 93 -16.83 -7.45 9.49
N GLU A 94 -18.02 -8.07 9.39
CA GLU A 94 -18.17 -9.35 8.70
C GLU A 94 -17.86 -9.21 7.19
N GLY A 95 -17.06 -10.14 6.66
CA GLY A 95 -16.64 -10.12 5.27
C GLY A 95 -15.65 -8.99 4.92
N LYS A 96 -15.06 -8.33 5.93
CA LYS A 96 -14.03 -7.30 5.76
C LYS A 96 -12.65 -7.91 6.01
N ARG A 97 -11.68 -7.59 5.17
CA ARG A 97 -10.32 -8.09 5.29
C ARG A 97 -9.32 -7.02 4.87
N VAL A 98 -8.22 -6.88 5.61
CA VAL A 98 -7.13 -5.95 5.29
C VAL A 98 -5.85 -6.73 4.99
N VAL A 99 -5.31 -6.54 3.79
CA VAL A 99 -4.00 -7.08 3.38
C VAL A 99 -3.01 -5.94 3.25
N TYR A 100 -1.86 -6.10 3.88
CA TYR A 100 -0.75 -5.16 3.80
C TYR A 100 0.29 -5.66 2.78
N LEU A 101 0.60 -4.83 1.80
CA LEU A 101 1.73 -5.00 0.90
C LEU A 101 2.78 -3.96 1.25
N PRO A 102 4.05 -4.32 1.51
CA PRO A 102 5.09 -3.35 1.81
C PRO A 102 5.52 -2.61 0.54
N GLY A 103 5.84 -1.33 0.68
CA GLY A 103 6.52 -0.49 -0.30
C GLY A 103 7.95 -0.15 0.14
N ASN A 104 8.64 0.76 -0.56
CA ASN A 104 10.02 1.09 -0.22
C ASN A 104 10.14 2.04 0.99
N HIS A 105 9.07 2.77 1.36
CA HIS A 105 9.07 3.64 2.55
C HIS A 105 8.76 2.90 3.85
N ASP A 106 8.16 1.72 3.75
CA ASP A 106 7.73 0.91 4.89
C ASP A 106 8.15 -0.56 4.76
N ALA A 107 9.24 -0.84 4.03
CA ALA A 107 9.82 -2.18 3.88
C ALA A 107 10.07 -2.88 5.23
N GLU A 108 10.29 -2.11 6.30
CA GLU A 108 10.36 -2.60 7.68
C GLU A 108 9.14 -3.38 8.14
N VAL A 109 7.93 -3.09 7.64
CA VAL A 109 6.74 -3.90 7.92
C VAL A 109 6.97 -5.37 7.57
N TRP A 110 7.81 -5.64 6.58
CA TRP A 110 8.11 -7.01 6.19
C TRP A 110 9.16 -7.68 7.08
N TRP A 111 10.37 -7.11 7.18
CA TRP A 111 11.47 -7.77 7.90
C TRP A 111 11.40 -7.65 9.42
N ASN A 112 10.58 -6.73 9.98
CA ASN A 112 10.45 -6.53 11.42
C ASN A 112 9.20 -7.23 11.99
N PRO A 113 9.34 -8.38 12.68
CA PRO A 113 8.20 -9.09 13.24
C PRO A 113 7.47 -8.30 14.33
N GLY A 114 8.16 -7.43 15.08
CA GLY A 114 7.54 -6.60 16.13
C GLY A 114 6.58 -5.56 15.55
N VAL A 115 6.89 -5.03 14.35
CA VAL A 115 5.97 -4.15 13.62
C VAL A 115 4.74 -4.93 13.15
N GLN A 116 4.91 -6.14 12.60
CA GLN A 116 3.76 -6.94 12.19
C GLN A 116 2.86 -7.33 13.38
N GLU A 117 3.47 -7.72 14.51
CA GLU A 117 2.73 -8.01 15.75
C GLU A 117 1.94 -6.79 16.20
N THR A 118 2.58 -5.62 16.25
CA THR A 118 1.91 -4.35 16.59
C THR A 118 0.70 -4.06 15.70
N LEU A 119 0.82 -4.24 14.38
CA LEU A 119 -0.29 -4.00 13.45
C LEU A 119 -1.42 -5.04 13.57
N ARG A 120 -1.08 -6.31 13.86
CA ARG A 120 -2.09 -7.36 14.12
C ARG A 120 -2.82 -7.12 15.43
N GLU A 121 -2.09 -6.84 16.52
CA GLU A 121 -2.65 -6.58 17.84
C GLU A 121 -3.47 -5.30 17.88
N ALA A 122 -3.06 -4.27 17.14
CA ALA A 122 -3.85 -3.09 16.91
C ALA A 122 -5.13 -3.37 16.08
N GLY A 123 -5.30 -4.57 15.51
CA GLY A 123 -6.50 -4.95 14.77
C GLY A 123 -6.68 -4.21 13.45
N VAL A 124 -5.58 -3.77 12.82
CA VAL A 124 -5.61 -2.99 11.58
C VAL A 124 -5.23 -3.80 10.34
N VAL A 125 -4.59 -4.96 10.49
CA VAL A 125 -4.15 -5.82 9.38
C VAL A 125 -4.46 -7.29 9.69
N ASP A 126 -4.96 -8.03 8.68
CA ASP A 126 -5.15 -9.48 8.75
C ASP A 126 -3.94 -10.25 8.23
N GLU A 127 -3.38 -9.81 7.11
CA GLU A 127 -2.35 -10.53 6.39
C GLU A 127 -1.32 -9.58 5.79
N PHE A 128 -0.09 -10.07 5.68
CA PHE A 128 1.02 -9.40 5.01
C PHE A 128 1.42 -10.24 3.80
N ALA A 129 1.61 -9.60 2.65
CA ALA A 129 2.05 -10.27 1.43
C ALA A 129 2.95 -9.34 0.61
N TYR A 130 3.80 -9.88 -0.27
CA TYR A 130 4.56 -9.05 -1.21
C TYR A 130 3.73 -8.55 -2.38
N SER A 131 2.83 -9.41 -2.83
CA SER A 131 1.93 -9.13 -3.94
C SER A 131 0.60 -9.82 -3.68
N TYR A 132 -0.44 -9.25 -4.24
CA TYR A 132 -1.78 -9.77 -4.19
C TYR A 132 -2.17 -10.35 -5.56
N LEU A 133 -2.80 -11.51 -5.55
CA LEU A 133 -3.34 -12.18 -6.73
C LEU A 133 -4.66 -12.84 -6.38
N ALA A 134 -5.76 -12.41 -7.02
CA ALA A 134 -7.08 -12.99 -6.82
C ALA A 134 -7.80 -13.26 -8.14
N SER A 135 -8.70 -14.23 -8.12
CA SER A 135 -9.71 -14.44 -9.16
C SER A 135 -11.09 -14.02 -8.68
N MET A 136 -11.93 -13.54 -9.59
CA MET A 136 -13.34 -13.31 -9.32
C MET A 136 -14.18 -13.47 -10.58
N GLU A 137 -15.39 -13.99 -10.42
CA GLU A 137 -16.37 -14.06 -11.50
C GLU A 137 -17.12 -12.73 -11.61
N VAL A 138 -16.96 -12.04 -12.74
CA VAL A 138 -17.63 -10.76 -13.01
C VAL A 138 -18.52 -10.91 -14.25
N GLY A 139 -19.83 -11.00 -14.02
CA GLY A 139 -20.81 -11.20 -15.09
C GLY A 139 -20.74 -12.61 -15.68
N ARG A 140 -20.25 -12.75 -16.92
CA ARG A 140 -20.16 -14.04 -17.63
C ARG A 140 -18.72 -14.58 -17.77
N GLY A 141 -17.76 -14.08 -17.01
CA GLY A 141 -16.43 -14.67 -17.01
C GLY A 141 -15.50 -14.17 -15.92
N GLY A 142 -14.48 -14.99 -15.65
CA GLY A 142 -13.45 -14.71 -14.67
C GLY A 142 -12.62 -13.47 -14.98
N ARG A 143 -12.17 -12.82 -13.91
CA ARG A 143 -11.17 -11.77 -13.89
C ARG A 143 -10.07 -12.19 -12.93
N VAL A 144 -8.84 -11.81 -13.28
CA VAL A 144 -7.69 -11.92 -12.38
C VAL A 144 -7.24 -10.52 -12.05
N VAL A 145 -7.00 -10.27 -10.77
CA VAL A 145 -6.48 -9.00 -10.26
C VAL A 145 -5.12 -9.27 -9.63
N TYR A 146 -4.11 -8.54 -10.09
CA TYR A 146 -2.76 -8.57 -9.56
C TYR A 146 -2.38 -7.19 -9.05
N CYS A 147 -1.69 -7.13 -7.91
CA CYS A 147 -1.17 -5.90 -7.34
C CYS A 147 0.14 -6.17 -6.60
N GLU A 148 1.11 -5.30 -6.82
CA GLU A 148 2.30 -5.09 -6.02
C GLU A 148 2.49 -3.57 -5.89
N HIS A 149 3.38 -3.12 -5.01
CA HIS A 149 3.55 -1.69 -4.76
C HIS A 149 4.03 -0.92 -6.01
N GLY A 150 4.95 -1.51 -6.79
CA GLY A 150 5.40 -0.96 -8.07
C GLY A 150 6.83 -0.41 -8.06
N ASN A 151 7.46 -0.28 -6.89
CA ASN A 151 8.89 0.06 -6.78
C ASN A 151 9.80 -0.97 -7.47
N GLN A 152 9.31 -2.19 -7.72
CA GLN A 152 9.96 -3.21 -8.55
C GLN A 152 10.27 -2.73 -9.97
N PHE A 153 9.53 -1.73 -10.47
CA PHE A 153 9.69 -1.16 -11.81
C PHE A 153 10.40 0.20 -11.82
N ASP A 154 10.84 0.67 -10.66
CA ASP A 154 11.52 1.96 -10.50
C ASP A 154 12.93 1.73 -9.93
N PRO A 155 13.98 1.56 -10.78
CA PRO A 155 15.31 1.14 -10.34
C PRO A 155 15.93 1.95 -9.18
N PRO A 156 15.74 3.28 -9.08
CA PRO A 156 16.18 4.04 -7.92
C PRO A 156 15.50 3.68 -6.59
N ASN A 157 14.33 3.05 -6.62
CA ASN A 157 13.50 2.72 -5.46
C ASN A 157 13.24 1.21 -5.27
N THR A 158 13.81 0.36 -6.14
CA THR A 158 13.62 -1.08 -6.10
C THR A 158 14.24 -1.70 -4.85
N VAL A 159 13.41 -2.36 -4.04
CA VAL A 159 13.84 -3.30 -3.01
C VAL A 159 13.79 -4.70 -3.64
N GLU A 160 14.94 -5.36 -3.74
CA GLU A 160 15.08 -6.69 -4.35
C GLU A 160 14.70 -7.81 -3.37
N ASP A 161 15.14 -7.71 -2.11
CA ASP A 161 14.80 -8.61 -1.01
C ASP A 161 14.32 -7.84 0.22
N TYR A 162 13.00 -7.78 0.37
CA TYR A 162 12.33 -7.20 1.54
C TYR A 162 12.68 -7.88 2.88
N SER A 163 13.29 -9.06 2.86
CA SER A 163 13.78 -9.75 4.06
C SER A 163 15.15 -9.23 4.50
N ASP A 164 15.90 -8.58 3.61
CA ASP A 164 17.17 -7.95 3.92
C ASP A 164 16.95 -6.50 4.32
N ARG A 165 17.10 -6.22 5.63
CA ARG A 165 17.03 -4.85 6.17
C ARG A 165 18.11 -3.91 5.61
N LEU A 166 19.14 -4.44 4.96
CA LEU A 166 20.22 -3.66 4.33
C LEU A 166 19.99 -3.43 2.84
N ASP A 167 18.91 -3.98 2.27
CA ASP A 167 18.48 -3.67 0.91
C ASP A 167 17.80 -2.29 0.88
N THR A 168 18.64 -1.26 0.81
CA THR A 168 18.23 0.14 0.84
C THR A 168 18.54 0.81 -0.51
N PRO A 169 17.55 0.98 -1.40
CA PRO A 169 17.79 1.54 -2.72
C PRO A 169 18.20 3.02 -2.69
N LEU A 170 18.66 3.57 -3.82
CA LEU A 170 19.15 4.95 -3.88
C LEU A 170 18.15 5.97 -3.30
N GLY A 171 16.87 5.84 -3.63
CA GLY A 171 15.82 6.73 -3.15
C GLY A 171 15.62 6.67 -1.64
N HIS A 172 15.89 5.53 -0.99
CA HIS A 172 15.93 5.43 0.47
C HIS A 172 16.94 6.43 1.05
N HIS A 173 18.15 6.50 0.47
CA HIS A 173 19.18 7.43 0.93
C HIS A 173 18.86 8.88 0.59
N VAL A 174 18.18 9.15 -0.53
CA VAL A 174 17.65 10.50 -0.81
C VAL A 174 16.69 10.94 0.30
N VAL A 175 15.79 10.08 0.75
CA VAL A 175 14.85 10.40 1.83
C VAL A 175 15.60 10.57 3.16
N MET A 176 16.38 9.56 3.56
CA MET A 176 17.02 9.49 4.88
C MET A 176 18.12 10.54 5.08
N ASP A 177 18.97 10.74 4.08
CA ASP A 177 20.18 11.57 4.22
C ASP A 177 19.97 13.02 3.75
N PHE A 178 18.94 13.28 2.96
CA PHE A 178 18.63 14.60 2.42
C PHE A 178 17.23 15.09 2.79
N THR A 179 16.15 14.48 2.27
CA THR A 179 14.79 15.03 2.41
C THR A 179 14.42 15.25 3.87
N ARG A 180 14.62 14.25 4.73
CA ARG A 180 14.31 14.36 6.16
C ARG A 180 15.07 15.48 6.88
N ARG A 181 16.28 15.82 6.41
CA ARG A 181 17.07 16.93 6.97
C ARG A 181 16.62 18.29 6.48
N VAL A 182 15.96 18.37 5.33
CA VAL A 182 15.56 19.64 4.70
C VAL A 182 14.07 19.94 4.88
N ALA A 183 13.22 18.91 4.92
CA ALA A 183 11.76 19.02 5.00
C ALA A 183 11.28 19.91 6.17
N PRO A 184 11.84 19.83 7.40
CA PRO A 184 11.44 20.72 8.49
C PRO A 184 11.67 22.22 8.23
N TYR A 185 12.55 22.55 7.28
CA TYR A 185 12.87 23.93 6.90
C TYR A 185 12.09 24.42 5.68
N GLY A 186 11.30 23.54 5.05
CA GLY A 186 10.47 23.89 3.89
C GLY A 186 9.15 24.52 4.31
N GLU A 187 9.00 25.84 4.14
CA GLU A 187 7.67 26.47 4.14
C GLU A 187 7.02 26.28 2.76
N VAL A 188 5.98 25.46 2.67
CA VAL A 188 5.16 25.38 1.46
C VAL A 188 4.13 26.51 1.50
N SER A 189 4.30 27.53 0.66
CA SER A 189 3.27 28.59 0.55
C SER A 189 1.93 27.97 0.13
N PRO A 190 0.78 28.42 0.69
CA PRO A 190 -0.53 27.86 0.34
C PRO A 190 -0.86 27.94 -1.16
N GLN A 191 -0.20 28.83 -1.90
CA GLN A 191 -0.50 29.10 -3.31
C GLN A 191 0.19 28.14 -4.30
N THR A 192 1.05 27.22 -3.85
CA THR A 192 1.84 26.37 -4.75
C THR A 192 1.59 24.87 -4.53
N ARG A 193 0.39 24.47 -4.09
CA ARG A 193 0.01 23.06 -4.07
C ARG A 193 -0.43 22.62 -5.48
N PRO A 194 0.37 21.84 -6.24
CA PRO A 194 -0.16 21.18 -7.41
C PRO A 194 -1.21 20.18 -6.94
N THR A 195 -2.47 20.38 -7.33
CA THR A 195 -3.51 19.37 -7.16
C THR A 195 -3.11 18.15 -7.98
N ILE A 196 -2.59 17.10 -7.34
CA ILE A 196 -2.49 15.78 -7.96
C ILE A 196 -3.93 15.28 -8.11
N ALA A 197 -4.50 15.54 -9.29
CA ALA A 197 -5.80 15.05 -9.67
C ALA A 197 -5.75 13.52 -9.70
N HIS A 198 -6.24 12.89 -8.63
CA HIS A 198 -6.56 11.47 -8.63
C HIS A 198 -7.61 11.23 -9.71
N ARG A 199 -7.20 10.64 -10.83
CA ARG A 199 -8.13 9.99 -11.75
C ARG A 199 -8.62 8.72 -11.07
N MET A 200 -9.73 8.83 -10.33
CA MET A 200 -10.56 7.67 -10.03
C MET A 200 -11.12 7.13 -11.34
N ALA A 201 -10.51 6.08 -11.87
CA ALA A 201 -11.11 5.29 -12.93
C ALA A 201 -12.20 4.39 -12.33
N ALA A 202 -13.37 4.96 -12.09
CA ALA A 202 -14.58 4.17 -11.87
C ALA A 202 -14.93 3.48 -13.20
N ALA A 203 -14.55 2.22 -13.34
CA ALA A 203 -14.98 1.39 -14.46
C ALA A 203 -16.50 1.15 -14.36
N THR A 204 -17.27 2.02 -15.01
CA THR A 204 -18.71 1.80 -15.22
C THR A 204 -18.87 0.91 -16.47
N PRO A 205 -19.70 -0.14 -16.45
CA PRO A 205 -19.84 -1.03 -17.60
C PRO A 205 -20.73 -0.38 -18.67
N GLY A 206 -20.15 0.03 -19.80
CA GLY A 206 -20.97 0.48 -20.94
C GLY A 206 -20.22 1.04 -22.14
N ARG A 207 -20.20 0.25 -23.22
CA ARG A 207 -19.82 0.57 -24.62
C ARG A 207 -18.34 0.80 -24.90
N PHE A 208 -17.66 -0.30 -25.23
CA PHE A 208 -16.47 -0.28 -26.08
C PHE A 208 -16.81 0.33 -27.45
N ARG A 209 -16.13 1.42 -27.81
CA ARG A 209 -15.82 1.74 -29.21
C ARG A 209 -14.43 1.16 -29.49
N GLU A 210 -14.33 0.34 -30.53
CA GLU A 210 -13.05 -0.06 -31.10
C GLU A 210 -12.27 1.19 -31.53
N SER A 211 -11.01 1.29 -31.12
CA SER A 211 -10.04 2.13 -31.83
C SER A 211 -8.64 1.53 -31.74
N SER A 212 -8.18 1.13 -32.94
CA SER A 212 -6.81 1.13 -33.46
C SER A 212 -5.68 0.52 -32.62
N GLN A 213 -5.19 -0.60 -33.14
CA GLN A 213 -3.93 -1.27 -32.84
C GLN A 213 -2.73 -0.30 -32.81
N ILE A 214 -1.89 -0.45 -31.79
CA ILE A 214 -0.50 0.02 -31.78
C ILE A 214 0.36 -1.26 -31.69
N PRO A 215 1.35 -1.47 -32.57
CA PRO A 215 2.04 -2.76 -32.66
C PRO A 215 3.02 -2.95 -31.49
N LEU A 216 2.90 -4.07 -30.76
CA LEU A 216 3.92 -4.53 -29.82
C LEU A 216 5.14 -5.04 -30.58
N ALA A 217 6.31 -4.44 -30.33
CA ALA A 217 7.59 -5.03 -30.67
C ALA A 217 7.85 -6.24 -29.76
N SER A 218 7.98 -7.42 -30.35
CA SER A 218 8.27 -8.67 -29.65
C SER A 218 9.68 -8.65 -29.04
N ARG A 219 9.79 -8.65 -27.71
CA ARG A 219 10.98 -9.17 -27.02
C ARG A 219 10.65 -10.57 -26.50
N LYS A 220 11.41 -11.56 -26.96
CA LYS A 220 11.32 -12.95 -26.51
C LYS A 220 11.70 -13.04 -25.03
N VAL A 221 10.81 -13.62 -24.22
CA VAL A 221 11.11 -14.15 -22.89
C VAL A 221 11.69 -15.56 -23.09
N PRO A 222 12.83 -15.93 -22.47
CA PRO A 222 13.33 -17.31 -22.56
C PRO A 222 12.52 -18.26 -21.68
N ASP A 223 12.18 -19.42 -22.24
CA ASP A 223 11.47 -20.51 -21.58
C ASP A 223 12.29 -21.10 -20.42
N VAL A 224 11.72 -21.09 -19.21
CA VAL A 224 12.25 -21.84 -18.06
C VAL A 224 11.57 -23.21 -18.02
N ALA A 225 12.31 -24.25 -18.41
CA ALA A 225 11.86 -25.63 -18.36
C ALA A 225 11.99 -26.19 -16.93
N PHE A 226 10.87 -26.60 -16.33
CA PHE A 226 10.85 -27.43 -15.12
C PHE A 226 11.19 -28.88 -15.48
N SER A 227 12.36 -29.36 -15.03
CA SER A 227 12.72 -30.77 -15.06
C SER A 227 12.20 -31.47 -13.80
N ARG A 228 11.34 -32.48 -13.98
CA ARG A 228 10.96 -33.44 -12.93
C ARG A 228 11.90 -34.64 -13.02
N SER A 229 12.73 -34.87 -12.00
CA SER A 229 13.44 -36.13 -11.82
C SER A 229 12.72 -37.01 -10.79
N HIS A 230 12.23 -38.15 -11.24
CA HIS A 230 11.92 -39.30 -10.38
C HIS A 230 13.20 -40.12 -10.20
N THR A 231 13.52 -40.43 -8.95
CA THR A 231 14.04 -41.73 -8.47
C THR A 231 13.70 -41.84 -7.01
#